data_AF-A0A965CSD8-F1
#
_entry.id   AF-A0A965CSD8-F1
#
_cell.length_a   1.000
_cell.length_b   1.000
_cell.length_c   1.000
_cell.angle_alpha   90.00
_cell.angle_beta   90.00
_cell.angle_gamma   90.00
#
_symmetry.space_group_name_H-M   'P 1'
#
loop_
_entity.id
_entity.type
_entity.pdbx_description
1 polymer ?
#
loop_
_entity_poly.entity_id
_entity_poly.type
_entity_poly.pdbx_seq_one_letter_code
_entity_poly.pdbx_strand_id
1 'polypeptide(L)'
;MNHYLYWPEGLLIACSVMTIAWLWQWKHDHPAIVDVVWSYLTPALAVGWIFLEPETLWTRKLLVAVPIAIWGIRLGTYLQNRLKHDGSDGRYNAMSEAMGKWKTLGYFFF
;
A
#
# COMPACT_ATOMS: atom_id res chain seq x y z
N MET A 1 -19.18 -15.40 16.80
CA MET A 1 -18.15 -15.77 15.80
C MET A 1 -17.03 -14.74 15.90
N ASN A 2 -15.77 -15.17 15.81
CA ASN A 2 -14.60 -14.32 16.16
C ASN A 2 -14.32 -13.27 15.07
N HIS A 3 -15.00 -12.12 15.11
CA HIS A 3 -14.77 -10.99 14.18
C HIS A 3 -13.32 -10.48 14.20
N TYR A 4 -12.58 -10.75 15.28
CA TYR A 4 -11.19 -10.29 15.49
C TYR A 4 -10.12 -11.13 14.79
N LEU A 5 -10.45 -12.29 14.22
CA LEU A 5 -9.44 -13.20 13.64
C LEU A 5 -8.77 -12.63 12.38
N TYR A 6 -9.50 -11.83 11.60
CA TYR A 6 -9.03 -11.34 10.30
C TYR A 6 -8.09 -10.13 10.37
N TRP A 7 -8.02 -9.44 11.51
CA TRP A 7 -7.13 -8.29 11.68
C TRP A 7 -5.66 -8.69 11.77
N PRO A 8 -5.27 -9.68 12.60
CA PRO A 8 -3.90 -10.20 12.61
C PRO A 8 -3.44 -10.72 11.25
N GLU A 9 -4.32 -11.45 10.55
CA GLU A 9 -4.02 -12.01 9.22
C GLU A 9 -3.76 -10.91 8.20
N GLY A 10 -4.63 -9.89 8.14
CA GLY A 10 -4.44 -8.75 7.23
C GLY A 10 -3.21 -7.91 7.59
N LEU A 11 -2.87 -7.78 8.87
CA LEU A 11 -1.61 -7.14 9.31
C LEU A 11 -0.39 -7.94 8.84
N LEU A 12 -0.39 -9.27 9.00
CA LEU A 12 0.70 -10.13 8.53
C LEU A 12 0.86 -10.04 7.01
N ILE A 13 -0.25 -10.05 6.27
CA ILE A 13 -0.24 -9.86 4.81
C ILE A 13 0.34 -8.48 4.47
N ALA A 14 -0.13 -7.42 5.13
CA ALA A 14 0.34 -6.07 4.86
C ALA A 14 1.83 -5.90 5.14
N CYS A 15 2.30 -6.35 6.31
CA CYS A 15 3.71 -6.33 6.68
C CYS A 15 4.57 -7.11 5.68
N SER A 16 4.10 -8.28 5.24
CA SER A 16 4.82 -9.10 4.26
C SER A 16 4.93 -8.41 2.91
N VAL A 17 3.81 -7.88 2.38
CA VAL A 17 3.77 -7.18 1.09
C VAL A 17 4.63 -5.91 1.12
N MET A 18 4.55 -5.12 2.20
CA MET A 18 5.35 -3.90 2.36
C MET A 18 6.84 -4.22 2.51
N THR A 19 7.19 -5.30 3.21
CA THR A 19 8.59 -5.76 3.32
C THR A 19 9.13 -6.20 1.96
N ILE A 20 8.33 -6.91 1.16
CA ILE A 20 8.73 -7.30 -0.20
C ILE A 20 8.90 -6.07 -1.10
N ALA A 21 7.98 -5.09 -1.02
CA ALA A 21 8.09 -3.84 -1.77
C ALA A 21 9.37 -3.07 -1.36
N TRP A 22 9.70 -3.06 -0.07
CA TRP A 22 10.92 -2.46 0.44
C TRP A 22 12.19 -3.19 -0.02
N LEU A 23 12.19 -4.53 -0.05
CA LEU A 23 13.32 -5.30 -0.61
C LEU A 23 13.49 -5.01 -2.10
N TRP A 24 12.38 -4.89 -2.82
CA TRP A 24 12.40 -4.56 -4.24
C TRP A 24 12.94 -3.15 -4.48
N GLN A 25 12.50 -2.15 -3.71
CA GLN A 25 13.00 -0.77 -3.86
C GLN A 25 14.47 -0.65 -3.51
N TRP A 26 14.96 -1.42 -2.52
CA TRP A 26 16.38 -1.45 -2.19
C TRP A 26 17.23 -1.98 -3.37
N LYS A 27 16.74 -2.98 -4.11
CA LYS A 27 17.46 -3.55 -5.25
C LYS A 27 17.43 -2.65 -6.50
N HIS A 28 16.35 -1.90 -6.70
CA HIS A 28 16.13 -1.13 -7.94
C HIS A 28 16.29 0.38 -7.77
N ASP A 29 16.56 0.86 -6.57
CA ASP A 29 16.71 2.28 -6.20
C ASP A 29 15.48 3.15 -6.53
N HIS A 30 14.29 2.55 -6.47
CA HIS A 30 13.02 3.18 -6.83
C HIS A 30 12.08 3.26 -5.61
N PRO A 31 12.34 4.16 -4.64
CA PRO A 31 11.62 4.20 -3.36
C PRO A 31 10.11 4.47 -3.49
N ALA A 32 9.70 5.23 -4.52
CA ALA A 32 8.31 5.57 -4.79
C ALA A 32 7.40 4.35 -5.09
N ILE A 33 7.97 3.17 -5.40
CA ILE A 33 7.19 1.95 -5.63
C ILE A 33 6.44 1.50 -4.36
N VAL A 34 6.98 1.79 -3.18
CA VAL A 34 6.38 1.41 -1.90
C VAL A 34 5.04 2.11 -1.73
N ASP A 35 4.95 3.39 -2.12
CA ASP A 35 3.71 4.16 -2.13
C ASP A 35 2.67 3.56 -3.09
N VAL A 36 3.10 3.13 -4.28
CA VAL A 36 2.23 2.50 -5.27
C VAL A 36 1.66 1.21 -4.70
N VAL A 37 2.51 0.33 -4.15
CA VAL A 37 2.07 -0.94 -3.54
C VAL A 37 1.12 -0.68 -2.39
N TRP A 38 1.46 0.25 -1.50
CA TRP A 38 0.61 0.62 -0.36
C TRP A 38 -0.77 1.14 -0.79
N SER A 39 -0.80 1.96 -1.84
CA SER A 39 -2.04 2.58 -2.33
C SER A 39 -3.04 1.58 -2.92
N TYR A 40 -2.56 0.43 -3.42
CA TYR A 40 -3.42 -0.68 -3.86
C TYR A 40 -3.76 -1.62 -2.70
N LEU A 41 -2.78 -1.92 -1.84
CA LEU A 41 -2.92 -2.85 -0.73
C LEU A 41 -3.97 -2.39 0.29
N THR A 42 -3.94 -1.11 0.67
CA THR A 42 -4.84 -0.52 1.67
C THR A 42 -6.33 -0.67 1.30
N PRO A 43 -6.80 -0.19 0.13
CA PRO A 43 -8.19 -0.37 -0.28
C PRO A 43 -8.54 -1.84 -0.55
N ALA A 44 -7.60 -2.67 -1.03
CA ALA A 44 -7.84 -4.11 -1.22
C ALA A 44 -8.14 -4.82 0.11
N LEU A 45 -7.36 -4.55 1.16
CA LEU A 45 -7.63 -5.09 2.50
C LEU A 45 -8.95 -4.58 3.06
N ALA A 46 -9.24 -3.28 2.92
CA ALA A 46 -10.50 -2.70 3.37
C ALA A 46 -11.71 -3.35 2.69
N VAL A 47 -11.67 -3.51 1.37
CA VAL A 47 -12.73 -4.19 0.60
C VAL A 47 -12.85 -5.66 1.04
N GLY A 48 -11.73 -6.37 1.20
CA GLY A 48 -11.71 -7.76 1.69
C GLY A 48 -12.41 -7.91 3.03
N TRP A 49 -12.08 -7.08 4.02
CA TRP A 49 -12.72 -7.11 5.34
C TRP A 49 -14.21 -6.78 5.29
N ILE A 50 -14.65 -5.82 4.45
CA ILE A 50 -16.07 -5.51 4.28
C ILE A 50 -16.85 -6.74 3.79
N PHE A 51 -16.28 -7.52 2.87
CA PHE A 51 -16.95 -8.71 2.35
C PHE A 51 -16.92 -9.89 3.30
N LEU A 52 -15.86 -10.03 4.11
CA LEU A 52 -15.74 -11.07 5.13
C LEU A 52 -16.70 -10.89 6.30
N GLU A 53 -17.22 -9.68 6.56
CA GLU A 53 -18.16 -9.43 7.66
C GLU A 53 -19.51 -10.13 7.43
N PRO A 54 -19.86 -11.21 8.15
CA PRO A 54 -21.00 -12.05 7.81
C PRO A 54 -22.36 -11.38 8.10
N GLU A 55 -22.45 -10.53 9.11
CA GLU A 55 -23.73 -10.00 9.62
C GLU A 55 -24.22 -8.74 8.90
N THR A 56 -23.49 -8.26 7.88
CA THR A 56 -23.80 -7.01 7.19
C THR A 56 -24.60 -7.24 5.90
N LEU A 57 -25.70 -6.49 5.75
CA LEU A 57 -26.52 -6.46 4.54
C LEU A 57 -25.69 -6.21 3.28
N TRP A 58 -25.95 -6.98 2.22
CA TRP A 58 -25.21 -6.90 0.96
C TRP A 58 -25.18 -5.49 0.36
N THR A 59 -26.31 -4.77 0.39
CA THR A 59 -26.40 -3.39 -0.11
C THR A 59 -25.46 -2.45 0.65
N ARG A 60 -25.32 -2.62 1.97
CA ARG A 60 -24.41 -1.80 2.78
C ARG A 60 -22.95 -2.09 2.45
N LYS A 61 -22.61 -3.37 2.23
CA LYS A 61 -21.27 -3.76 1.78
C LYS A 61 -20.91 -3.06 0.47
N LEU A 62 -21.80 -3.09 -0.52
CA LEU A 62 -21.57 -2.46 -1.81
C LEU A 62 -21.45 -0.93 -1.71
N LEU A 63 -22.32 -0.27 -0.93
CA LEU A 63 -22.29 1.18 -0.74
C LEU A 63 -20.94 1.68 -0.21
N VAL A 64 -20.23 0.87 0.59
CA VAL A 64 -18.93 1.24 1.15
C VAL A 64 -17.77 0.71 0.31
N ALA A 65 -17.83 -0.55 -0.14
CA ALA A 65 -16.74 -1.18 -0.87
C ALA A 65 -16.49 -0.54 -2.24
N VAL A 66 -17.54 -0.15 -2.96
CA VAL A 66 -17.43 0.44 -4.31
C VAL A 66 -16.64 1.76 -4.31
N PRO A 67 -16.98 2.79 -3.51
CA PRO A 67 -16.21 4.03 -3.49
C PRO A 67 -14.75 3.82 -3.03
N ILE A 68 -14.51 2.90 -2.07
CA ILE A 68 -13.16 2.54 -1.63
C ILE A 68 -12.36 1.92 -2.77
N ALA A 69 -12.95 0.96 -3.50
CA ALA A 69 -12.31 0.32 -4.63
C ALA A 69 -12.00 1.32 -5.76
N ILE A 70 -12.96 2.17 -6.11
CA ILE A 70 -12.78 3.21 -7.15
C ILE A 70 -11.67 4.18 -6.75
N TRP A 71 -11.71 4.68 -5.51
CA TRP A 71 -10.69 5.59 -5.00
C TRP A 71 -9.31 4.94 -4.99
N GLY A 72 -9.23 3.69 -4.55
CA GLY A 72 -8.00 2.91 -4.47
C GLY A 72 -7.37 2.67 -5.84
N ILE A 73 -8.17 2.18 -6.79
CA ILE A 73 -7.71 1.96 -8.18
C ILE A 73 -7.25 3.27 -8.80
N ARG A 74 -8.02 4.36 -8.62
CA ARG A 74 -7.65 5.69 -9.14
C ARG A 74 -6.33 6.17 -8.55
N LEU A 75 -6.16 6.06 -7.23
CA LEU A 75 -4.95 6.52 -6.54
C LEU A 75 -3.72 5.70 -6.97
N GLY A 76 -3.81 4.38 -6.91
CA GLY A 76 -2.69 3.52 -7.28
C GLY A 76 -2.30 3.67 -8.75
N THR A 77 -3.28 3.80 -9.64
CA THR A 77 -3.00 4.01 -11.07
C THR A 77 -2.37 5.37 -11.32
N TYR A 78 -2.84 6.40 -10.62
CA TYR A 78 -2.23 7.73 -10.69
C TYR A 78 -0.77 7.70 -10.23
N LEU A 79 -0.47 7.09 -9.09
CA LEU A 79 0.90 6.98 -8.57
C LEU A 79 1.79 6.12 -9.48
N GLN A 80 1.26 5.01 -10.01
CA GLN A 80 2.00 4.16 -10.95
C GLN A 80 2.33 4.90 -12.25
N ASN A 81 1.36 5.63 -12.81
CA ASN A 81 1.58 6.42 -14.02
C ASN A 81 2.56 7.55 -13.77
N ARG A 82 2.44 8.24 -12.63
CA ARG A 82 3.38 9.28 -12.19
C ARG A 82 4.79 8.71 -12.09
N LEU A 83 4.97 7.56 -11.46
CA LEU A 83 6.27 6.90 -11.33
C LEU A 83 6.89 6.54 -12.70
N LYS A 84 6.07 6.09 -13.65
CA LYS A 84 6.54 5.76 -15.01
C LYS A 84 6.93 7.00 -15.82
N HIS A 85 6.18 8.10 -15.66
CA HIS A 85 6.36 9.30 -16.46
C HIS A 85 7.46 10.22 -15.91
N ASP A 86 7.44 10.47 -14.60
CA ASP A 86 8.32 11.43 -13.94
C ASP A 86 9.58 10.78 -13.33
N GLY A 87 9.63 9.45 -13.26
CA GLY A 87 10.74 8.71 -12.65
C GLY A 87 10.79 8.82 -11.13
N SER A 88 11.99 8.69 -10.54
CA SER A 88 12.20 8.90 -9.10
C SER A 88 12.01 10.38 -8.75
N ASP A 89 11.00 10.68 -7.95
CA ASP A 89 10.71 12.04 -7.48
C ASP A 89 11.97 12.69 -6.87
N GLY A 90 12.24 13.96 -7.19
CA GLY A 90 13.41 14.68 -6.67
C GLY A 90 13.45 14.70 -5.13
N ARG A 91 12.28 14.60 -4.48
CA ARG A 91 12.15 14.42 -3.03
C ARG A 91 12.79 13.13 -2.53
N TYR A 92 12.61 12.02 -3.24
CA TYR A 92 13.22 10.75 -2.88
C TYR A 92 14.74 10.78 -3.07
N ASN A 93 15.22 11.50 -4.09
CA ASN A 93 16.64 11.70 -4.32
C ASN A 93 17.27 12.56 -3.22
N ALA A 94 16.65 13.68 -2.87
CA ALA A 94 17.10 14.53 -1.75
C ALA A 94 17.09 13.77 -0.42
N MET A 95 16.08 12.93 -0.18
CA MET A 95 16.00 12.09 1.01
C MET A 95 17.09 11.00 1.02
N SER A 96 17.35 10.39 -0.14
CA SER A 96 18.44 9.43 -0.32
C SER A 96 19.79 10.06 -0.01
N GLU A 97 20.02 11.25 -0.52
CA GLU A 97 21.26 12.01 -0.35
C GLU A 97 21.45 12.42 1.12
N ALA A 98 20.38 12.87 1.79
CA ALA A 98 20.39 13.20 3.21
C ALA A 98 20.66 11.99 4.12
N MET A 99 20.13 10.81 3.79
CA MET A 99 20.34 9.58 4.58
C MET A 99 21.68 8.89 4.30
N GLY A 100 22.27 9.11 3.13
CA GLY A 100 23.54 8.51 2.72
C GLY A 100 23.54 6.97 2.87
N LYS A 101 24.51 6.43 3.60
CA LYS A 101 24.66 4.97 3.82
C LYS A 101 23.49 4.33 4.58
N TRP A 102 22.66 5.13 5.25
CA TRP A 102 21.52 4.64 6.03
C TRP A 102 20.22 4.63 5.23
N LYS A 103 20.22 5.07 3.96
CA LYS A 103 19.05 5.17 3.07
C LYS A 103 18.09 3.97 3.17
N THR A 104 18.61 2.75 3.04
CA THR A 104 17.81 1.52 3.07
C THR A 104 17.07 1.33 4.39
N LEU A 105 17.78 1.48 5.52
CA LEU A 105 17.18 1.38 6.86
C LEU A 105 16.26 2.57 7.16
N GLY A 106 16.63 3.76 6.67
CA GLY A 106 15.82 4.97 6.77
C GLY A 106 14.44 4.78 6.16
N TYR A 107 14.35 4.26 4.94
CA TYR A 107 13.05 3.96 4.29
C TYR A 107 12.24 2.86 4.97
N PHE A 108 12.84 2.03 5.83
CA PHE A 108 12.11 1.00 6.55
C PHE A 108 11.47 1.54 7.83
N PHE A 109 12.19 2.43 8.53
CA PHE A 109 11.78 2.95 9.83
C PHE A 109 11.09 4.32 9.77
N PHE A 110 11.18 5.03 8.64
CA PHE A 110 10.66 6.39 8.44
C PHE A 110 9.76 6.43 7.20
#